data_AF-A0A4W5QES8-F1
#
_entry.id   AF-A0A4W5QES8-F1
#
_cell.length_a   1.000
_cell.length_b   1.000
_cell.length_c   1.000
_cell.angle_alpha   90.00
_cell.angle_beta   90.00
_cell.angle_gamma   90.00
#
_symmetry.space_group_name_H-M   'P 1'
#
loop_
_entity.id
_entity.type
_entity.pdbx_description
1 polymer ?
#
loop_
_entity_poly.entity_id
_entity_poly.type
_entity_poly.pdbx_seq_one_letter_code
_entity_poly.pdbx_strand_id
1 'polypeptide(L)'
;LKGCFLHIYYFNKLITLISPSSVSLPDEGMGGNAKSERMCPRFPEPLPLEHPIPTLKEALEKVDTLLRQSINPTSLPSLSAIVIFNNTVLWTGNFGKRNRSDPLSAPPNEYTIYRIASLSKIFPTLMLYRLWDDGKITSLDDPLEKYVDNFTIKNPLGKSRDSELKYVTDGLIFLDSGEVQIRSSSVTLRRMASQLSGLPRRLRATNLLWKGKTQAAVNLLQDDVLVADPGTKCHYSNLAFSLLAHVMAEKVVGLDYQRWIKDNILDRLGMEDTGFDITPGIQSQMAVGVYSSGQPAPLYDLGWYRPSGQMFSTAADLAKLAMMLLGAYHRKLLEPDTLKIMLTPLYRCDKDYFANRTGTPWEVNEQLGYEVLRKDGDLDGYSATFSLVPRLKLGLVVLMAGTRPQNQEVVAKAYSHIIPAMERVFREAKKILIPPPNPDPYLGFFTYGNITFYEIKAGTDGVLIMQQFGPQIEDLIPERYRTIKLNYLVDRVFRVVFEKEYPCVLRVSTSSVSLEAQDGQLFNFYVFDKRGLSPGFDAPGLNTYNVIRIARRPTFSN
;
A
#
# COMPACT_ATOMS: atom_id res chain seq x y z
N LEU A 1 -2.69 -13.07 -38.31
CA LEU A 1 -2.51 -11.61 -38.06
C LEU A 1 -2.40 -11.33 -36.55
N LYS A 2 -1.48 -12.00 -35.85
CA LYS A 2 -1.14 -11.72 -34.44
C LYS A 2 0.32 -11.27 -34.45
N GLY A 3 0.62 -10.00 -34.23
CA GLY A 3 2.02 -9.57 -34.20
C GLY A 3 2.33 -8.10 -34.38
N CYS A 4 1.37 -7.17 -34.48
CA CYS A 4 1.72 -5.74 -34.47
C CYS A 4 1.72 -5.21 -33.04
N PHE A 5 2.62 -4.26 -32.72
CA PHE A 5 2.73 -3.59 -31.41
C PHE A 5 1.39 -2.97 -30.94
N LEU A 6 0.48 -2.67 -31.89
CA LEU A 6 -0.92 -2.29 -31.65
C LEU A 6 -1.98 -3.39 -31.92
N HIS A 7 -1.61 -4.60 -32.33
CA HIS A 7 -2.53 -5.73 -32.58
C HIS A 7 -2.47 -6.80 -31.49
N ILE A 8 -2.67 -6.40 -30.24
CA ILE A 8 -3.23 -7.30 -29.23
C ILE A 8 -4.76 -7.24 -29.40
N TYR A 9 -5.29 -7.96 -30.39
CA TYR A 9 -6.73 -8.03 -30.60
C TYR A 9 -7.41 -8.74 -29.42
N TYR A 10 -8.32 -8.04 -28.74
CA TYR A 10 -9.45 -8.69 -28.09
C TYR A 10 -10.55 -8.87 -29.13
N PHE A 11 -10.57 -10.03 -29.80
CA PHE A 11 -11.77 -10.45 -30.53
C PHE A 11 -12.86 -10.78 -29.50
N ASN A 12 -14.05 -10.22 -29.66
CA ASN A 12 -15.26 -10.79 -29.06
C ASN A 12 -15.52 -12.16 -29.73
N LYS A 13 -14.80 -13.19 -29.29
CA LYS A 13 -15.21 -14.57 -29.55
C LYS A 13 -16.29 -14.90 -28.53
N LEU A 14 -17.52 -15.08 -29.01
CA LEU A 14 -18.46 -15.99 -28.38
C LEU A 14 -17.73 -17.34 -28.21
N ILE A 15 -17.23 -17.59 -27.00
CA ILE A 15 -16.98 -18.93 -26.50
C ILE A 15 -17.71 -18.99 -25.17
N THR A 16 -18.85 -19.67 -25.21
CA THR A 16 -19.56 -20.23 -24.08
C THR A 16 -18.58 -21.05 -23.24
N LEU A 17 -18.06 -20.46 -22.18
CA LEU A 17 -17.50 -21.18 -21.05
C LEU A 17 -18.13 -20.60 -19.78
N ILE A 18 -18.74 -21.51 -19.05
CA ILE A 18 -19.66 -21.34 -17.93
C ILE A 18 -19.01 -20.47 -16.84
N SER A 19 -19.55 -19.27 -16.63
CA SER A 19 -19.42 -18.52 -15.39
C SER A 19 -20.59 -18.87 -14.47
N PRO A 20 -20.37 -19.24 -13.20
CA PRO A 20 -21.45 -19.20 -12.21
C PRO A 20 -21.55 -17.81 -11.59
N SER A 21 -22.77 -17.28 -11.65
CA SER A 21 -23.37 -16.25 -10.76
C SER A 21 -22.85 -14.80 -10.87
N SER A 22 -23.38 -14.11 -11.88
CA SER A 22 -23.72 -12.70 -11.84
C SER A 22 -24.81 -12.44 -10.78
N VAL A 23 -24.55 -11.52 -9.84
CA VAL A 23 -25.61 -10.82 -9.10
C VAL A 23 -25.93 -9.55 -9.89
N SER A 24 -27.19 -9.48 -10.30
CA SER A 24 -27.86 -8.42 -11.05
C SER A 24 -27.83 -7.07 -10.34
N LEU A 25 -27.38 -6.03 -11.03
CA LEU A 25 -27.76 -4.64 -10.78
C LEU A 25 -28.95 -4.31 -11.72
N PRO A 26 -29.98 -3.60 -11.26
CA PRO A 26 -31.18 -3.39 -12.06
C PRO A 26 -30.95 -2.38 -13.19
N ASP A 27 -31.55 -2.72 -14.33
CA ASP A 27 -31.76 -1.89 -15.52
C ASP A 27 -32.58 -0.64 -15.17
N GLU A 28 -32.02 0.54 -15.44
CA GLU A 28 -32.78 1.77 -15.65
C GLU A 28 -32.49 2.30 -17.06
N GLY A 29 -33.54 2.31 -17.89
CA GLY A 29 -33.89 3.41 -18.78
C GLY A 29 -33.00 3.65 -20.01
N MET A 30 -33.53 3.31 -21.18
CA MET A 30 -33.09 3.80 -22.49
C MET A 30 -32.89 5.34 -22.48
N GLY A 31 -31.66 5.77 -22.75
CA GLY A 31 -31.30 7.14 -23.06
C GLY A 31 -29.84 7.18 -23.52
N GLY A 32 -29.61 7.56 -24.78
CA GLY A 32 -28.29 7.52 -25.40
C GLY A 32 -27.23 8.30 -24.62
N ASN A 33 -26.10 7.65 -24.33
CA ASN A 33 -24.88 8.32 -23.91
C ASN A 33 -23.69 7.52 -24.43
N ALA A 34 -22.83 8.20 -25.20
CA ALA A 34 -21.51 7.71 -25.58
C ALA A 34 -20.80 7.24 -24.30
N LYS A 35 -20.49 5.94 -24.18
CA LYS A 35 -19.67 5.44 -23.08
C LYS A 35 -18.34 6.19 -23.14
N SER A 36 -18.08 7.09 -22.18
CA SER A 36 -16.84 7.86 -22.14
C SER A 36 -15.67 6.88 -22.19
N GLU A 37 -14.74 7.09 -23.12
CA GLU A 37 -13.55 6.26 -23.21
C GLU A 37 -12.77 6.35 -21.89
N ARG A 38 -12.42 5.20 -21.32
CA ARG A 38 -11.66 5.15 -20.07
C ARG A 38 -10.24 5.64 -20.35
N MET A 39 -9.81 6.67 -19.67
CA MET A 39 -8.51 7.29 -19.86
C MET A 39 -7.42 6.68 -18.97
N CYS A 40 -6.19 6.63 -19.49
CA CYS A 40 -5.01 6.03 -18.91
C CYS A 40 -3.82 7.01 -18.85
N PRO A 41 -2.88 6.81 -17.90
CA PRO A 41 -2.90 5.76 -16.88
C PRO A 41 -4.04 5.99 -15.88
N ARG A 42 -4.70 4.90 -15.45
CA ARG A 42 -5.81 4.99 -14.47
C ARG A 42 -5.34 5.68 -13.20
N PHE A 43 -4.10 5.40 -12.81
CA PHE A 43 -3.42 5.97 -11.65
C PHE A 43 -2.10 6.56 -12.13
N PRO A 44 -1.90 7.89 -12.02
CA PRO A 44 -0.68 8.52 -12.49
C PRO A 44 0.54 8.13 -11.62
N GLU A 45 1.72 8.09 -12.24
CA GLU A 45 2.97 7.78 -11.54
C GLU A 45 3.34 8.93 -10.59
N PRO A 46 3.63 8.67 -9.30
CA PRO A 46 4.08 9.71 -8.39
C PRO A 46 5.40 10.30 -8.86
N LEU A 47 5.44 11.61 -9.05
CA LEU A 47 6.64 12.36 -9.41
C LEU A 47 7.11 13.20 -8.21
N PRO A 48 8.42 13.46 -8.04
CA PRO A 48 8.88 14.49 -7.14
C PRO A 48 8.21 15.82 -7.51
N LEU A 49 7.62 16.50 -6.52
CA LEU A 49 6.92 17.75 -6.74
C LEU A 49 7.70 18.89 -6.09
N GLU A 50 7.87 19.99 -6.82
CA GLU A 50 8.41 21.23 -6.27
C GLU A 50 7.32 21.98 -5.48
N HIS A 51 7.63 22.36 -4.25
CA HIS A 51 6.69 23.04 -3.35
C HIS A 51 6.83 24.57 -3.42
N PRO A 52 5.74 25.33 -3.28
CA PRO A 52 4.35 24.90 -3.04
C PRO A 52 3.56 24.66 -4.32
N ILE A 53 2.61 23.71 -4.29
CA ILE A 53 1.72 23.39 -5.42
C ILE A 53 0.33 24.01 -5.16
N PRO A 54 -0.09 25.05 -5.91
CA PRO A 54 -1.35 25.76 -5.65
C PRO A 54 -2.59 24.85 -5.61
N THR A 55 -2.64 23.88 -6.53
CA THR A 55 -3.71 22.88 -6.63
C THR A 55 -3.85 22.01 -5.39
N LEU A 56 -2.73 21.67 -4.76
CA LEU A 56 -2.69 20.85 -3.56
C LEU A 56 -3.04 21.69 -2.33
N LYS A 57 -2.66 22.97 -2.32
CA LYS A 57 -2.97 23.92 -1.25
C LYS A 57 -4.49 24.01 -0.99
N GLU A 58 -5.30 24.16 -2.04
CA GLU A 58 -6.77 24.22 -1.90
C GLU A 58 -7.35 22.95 -1.26
N ALA A 59 -6.84 21.77 -1.65
CA ALA A 59 -7.26 20.50 -1.05
C ALA A 59 -6.85 20.40 0.42
N LEU A 60 -5.65 20.86 0.77
CA LEU A 60 -5.16 20.89 2.14
C LEU A 60 -5.92 21.90 3.02
N GLU A 61 -6.38 23.03 2.48
CA GLU A 61 -7.25 23.99 3.17
C GLU A 61 -8.62 23.38 3.50
N LYS A 62 -9.17 22.55 2.60
CA LYS A 62 -10.40 21.77 2.86
C LYS A 62 -10.18 20.75 3.98
N VAL A 63 -9.01 20.11 4.03
CA VAL A 63 -8.61 19.20 5.12
C VAL A 63 -8.44 19.95 6.44
N ASP A 64 -7.81 21.13 6.44
CA ASP A 64 -7.69 22.00 7.63
C ASP A 64 -9.07 22.34 8.18
N THR A 65 -9.97 22.81 7.31
CA THR A 65 -11.34 23.17 7.69
C THR A 65 -12.10 21.98 8.28
N LEU A 66 -12.02 20.81 7.63
CA LEU A 66 -12.63 19.58 8.10
C LEU A 66 -12.16 19.21 9.52
N LEU A 67 -10.85 19.21 9.75
CA LEU A 67 -10.26 18.83 11.03
C LEU A 67 -10.52 19.86 12.11
N ARG A 68 -10.45 21.16 11.77
CA ARG A 68 -10.80 22.25 12.68
C ARG A 68 -12.24 22.17 13.14
N GLN A 69 -13.17 21.85 12.24
CA GLN A 69 -14.60 21.67 12.57
C GLN A 69 -14.89 20.39 13.35
N SER A 70 -13.96 19.44 13.36
CA SER A 70 -14.09 18.21 14.16
C SER A 70 -13.85 18.44 15.66
N ILE A 71 -13.16 19.53 16.03
CA ILE A 71 -12.93 19.89 17.42
C ILE A 71 -14.26 20.11 18.13
N ASN A 72 -14.45 19.38 19.21
CA ASN A 72 -15.50 19.63 20.18
C ASN A 72 -14.80 19.95 21.49
N PRO A 73 -14.95 21.16 22.06
CA PRO A 73 -14.22 21.51 23.27
C PRO A 73 -14.34 20.45 24.37
N THR A 74 -15.50 19.79 24.49
CA THR A 74 -15.84 18.85 25.57
C THR A 74 -15.34 17.45 25.28
N SER A 75 -15.69 16.87 24.14
CA SER A 75 -15.38 15.48 23.85
C SER A 75 -14.09 15.28 23.03
N LEU A 76 -13.58 16.33 22.38
CA LEU A 76 -12.36 16.31 21.57
C LEU A 76 -11.61 17.67 21.66
N PRO A 77 -11.00 17.98 22.83
CA PRO A 77 -10.34 19.25 23.08
C PRO A 77 -9.02 19.47 22.32
N SER A 78 -8.33 18.41 21.89
CA SER A 78 -7.03 18.52 21.22
C SER A 78 -6.91 17.55 20.05
N LEU A 79 -6.43 18.05 18.91
CA LEU A 79 -6.12 17.26 17.72
C LEU A 79 -4.84 17.77 17.06
N SER A 80 -3.97 16.84 16.66
CA SER A 80 -2.80 17.11 15.81
C SER A 80 -2.84 16.17 14.61
N ALA A 81 -2.58 16.70 13.42
CA ALA A 81 -2.61 15.94 12.17
C ALA A 81 -1.51 16.38 11.22
N ILE A 82 -1.06 15.44 10.38
CA ILE A 82 0.00 15.68 9.40
C ILE A 82 -0.29 14.91 8.11
N VAL A 83 -0.10 15.57 6.97
CA VAL A 83 -0.17 14.97 5.64
C VAL A 83 1.23 14.87 5.08
N ILE A 84 1.62 13.68 4.65
CA ILE A 84 2.95 13.34 4.15
C ILE A 84 2.84 12.98 2.67
N PHE A 85 3.73 13.51 1.85
CA PHE A 85 3.96 13.01 0.49
C PHE A 85 5.43 12.69 0.29
N ASN A 86 5.69 11.45 -0.11
CA ASN A 86 7.04 10.93 -0.29
C ASN A 86 7.87 11.13 1.00
N ASN A 87 8.91 11.96 0.96
CA ASN A 87 9.78 12.32 2.06
C ASN A 87 9.53 13.74 2.61
N THR A 88 8.40 14.34 2.24
CA THR A 88 8.05 15.72 2.61
C THR A 88 6.75 15.77 3.40
N VAL A 89 6.69 16.70 4.34
CA VAL A 89 5.44 17.07 5.02
C VAL A 89 4.74 18.12 4.15
N LEU A 90 3.54 17.79 3.67
CA LEU A 90 2.73 18.70 2.86
C LEU A 90 1.97 19.70 3.72
N TRP A 91 1.55 19.27 4.90
CA TRP A 91 0.69 20.05 5.78
C TRP A 91 0.72 19.50 7.20
N THR A 92 0.64 20.42 8.15
CA THR A 92 0.46 20.17 9.58
C THR A 92 -0.70 20.99 10.08
N GLY A 93 -1.63 20.36 10.80
CA GLY A 93 -2.73 21.05 11.46
C GLY A 93 -2.84 20.66 12.91
N ASN A 94 -2.92 21.66 13.78
CA ASN A 94 -3.01 21.47 15.22
C ASN A 94 -4.13 22.36 15.75
N PHE A 95 -5.10 21.75 16.44
CA PHE A 95 -6.35 22.42 16.79
C PHE A 95 -6.77 22.14 18.23
N GLY A 96 -7.43 23.14 18.83
CA GLY A 96 -7.93 23.07 20.19
C GLY A 96 -6.89 23.46 21.24
N LYS A 97 -6.93 22.82 22.42
CA LYS A 97 -6.05 23.08 23.57
C LYS A 97 -5.50 21.78 24.12
N ARG A 98 -4.21 21.75 24.47
CA ARG A 98 -3.57 20.57 25.08
C ARG A 98 -4.21 20.15 26.40
N ASN A 99 -4.56 21.11 27.24
CA ASN A 99 -5.27 20.89 28.49
C ASN A 99 -6.50 21.81 28.54
N ARG A 100 -7.70 21.23 28.37
CA ARG A 100 -8.96 21.97 28.40
C ARG A 100 -9.19 22.69 29.73
N SER A 101 -8.81 22.04 30.84
CA SER A 101 -9.07 22.54 32.20
C SER A 101 -8.20 23.73 32.56
N ASP A 102 -7.11 23.97 31.81
CA ASP A 102 -6.21 25.10 32.00
C ASP A 102 -6.50 26.19 30.94
N PRO A 103 -7.04 27.35 31.34
CA PRO A 103 -7.30 28.46 30.42
C PRO A 103 -6.06 28.94 29.68
N LEU A 104 -4.87 28.84 30.31
CA LEU A 104 -3.57 29.26 29.79
C LEU A 104 -2.88 28.17 28.95
N SER A 105 -3.50 26.98 28.83
CA SER A 105 -2.94 25.91 28.02
C SER A 105 -2.72 26.37 26.58
N ALA A 106 -1.49 26.19 26.10
CA ALA A 106 -1.14 26.39 24.71
C ALA A 106 -1.98 25.48 23.78
N PRO A 107 -2.20 25.90 22.52
CA PRO A 107 -2.68 24.98 21.49
C PRO A 107 -1.67 23.84 21.30
N PRO A 108 -2.11 22.67 20.81
CA PRO A 108 -1.17 21.63 20.45
C PRO A 108 -0.29 22.07 19.28
N ASN A 109 0.85 21.40 19.10
CA ASN A 109 1.66 21.43 17.89
C ASN A 109 1.96 19.99 17.43
N GLU A 110 2.75 19.84 16.36
CA GLU A 110 3.10 18.55 15.77
C GLU A 110 3.98 17.66 16.68
N TYR A 111 4.57 18.25 17.73
CA TYR A 111 5.37 17.60 18.77
C TYR A 111 4.57 17.33 20.06
N THR A 112 3.29 17.72 20.13
CA THR A 112 2.43 17.36 21.25
C THR A 112 2.30 15.84 21.32
N ILE A 113 2.51 15.28 22.52
CA ILE A 113 2.44 13.83 22.73
C ILE A 113 0.99 13.38 22.94
N TYR A 114 0.62 12.28 22.28
CA TYR A 114 -0.66 11.59 22.46
C TYR A 114 -0.43 10.11 22.72
N ARG A 115 -1.33 9.44 23.46
CA ARG A 115 -1.37 7.98 23.42
C ARG A 115 -1.87 7.56 22.05
N ILE A 116 -1.16 6.64 21.41
CA ILE A 116 -1.48 6.16 20.05
C ILE A 116 -2.27 4.85 20.05
N ALA A 117 -2.57 4.32 21.23
CA ALA A 117 -3.44 3.15 21.40
C ALA A 117 -3.02 2.01 20.46
N SER A 118 -3.96 1.41 19.73
CA SER A 118 -3.70 0.25 18.86
C SER A 118 -2.84 0.53 17.62
N LEU A 119 -2.41 1.76 17.35
CA LEU A 119 -1.32 2.01 16.39
C LEU A 119 -0.03 1.34 16.86
N SER A 120 0.12 1.07 18.17
CA SER A 120 1.21 0.28 18.74
C SER A 120 1.43 -1.04 18.00
N LYS A 121 0.38 -1.65 17.42
CA LYS A 121 0.47 -2.91 16.66
C LYS A 121 1.33 -2.84 15.40
N ILE A 122 1.63 -1.64 14.90
CA ILE A 122 2.59 -1.46 13.81
C ILE A 122 3.99 -1.92 14.24
N PHE A 123 4.37 -1.71 15.51
CA PHE A 123 5.72 -1.97 16.02
C PHE A 123 6.06 -3.46 16.21
N PRO A 124 5.18 -4.33 16.76
CA PRO A 124 5.38 -5.78 16.71
C PRO A 124 5.50 -6.31 15.28
N THR A 125 4.75 -5.74 14.33
CA THR A 125 4.86 -6.13 12.94
C THR A 125 6.20 -5.69 12.34
N LEU A 126 6.66 -4.46 12.60
CA LEU A 126 7.99 -4.03 12.18
C LEU A 126 9.09 -4.94 12.75
N MET A 127 8.97 -5.34 14.02
CA MET A 127 9.88 -6.31 14.62
C MET A 127 9.87 -7.64 13.86
N LEU A 128 8.70 -8.20 13.59
CA LEU A 128 8.56 -9.45 12.86
C LEU A 128 9.26 -9.40 11.48
N TYR A 129 8.97 -8.35 10.70
CA TYR A 129 9.54 -8.20 9.36
C TYR A 129 11.03 -7.89 9.39
N ARG A 130 11.51 -7.14 10.39
CA ARG A 130 12.94 -6.88 10.58
C ARG A 130 13.71 -8.16 10.94
N LEU A 131 13.15 -8.98 11.82
CA LEU A 131 13.75 -10.28 12.16
C LEU A 131 13.77 -11.24 10.97
N TRP A 132 12.80 -11.12 10.06
CA TRP A 132 12.81 -11.87 8.81
C TRP A 132 13.89 -11.38 7.85
N ASP A 133 14.03 -10.07 7.65
CA ASP A 133 15.12 -9.47 6.87
C ASP A 133 16.50 -9.87 7.41
N ASP A 134 16.66 -9.87 8.74
CA ASP A 134 17.90 -10.25 9.41
C ASP A 134 18.14 -11.77 9.43
N GLY A 135 17.25 -12.58 8.83
CA GLY A 135 17.35 -14.04 8.79
C GLY A 135 17.21 -14.73 10.16
N LYS A 136 16.72 -14.01 11.18
CA LYS A 136 16.50 -14.53 12.54
C LYS A 136 15.26 -15.40 12.65
N ILE A 137 14.28 -15.18 11.77
CA ILE A 137 13.18 -16.11 11.52
C ILE A 137 13.23 -16.57 10.07
N THR A 138 12.91 -17.84 9.83
CA THR A 138 13.05 -18.41 8.47
C THR A 138 11.88 -18.04 7.57
N SER A 139 10.68 -17.89 8.13
CA SER A 139 9.48 -17.53 7.38
C SER A 139 8.52 -16.74 8.26
N LEU A 140 7.84 -15.76 7.64
CA LEU A 140 6.68 -15.10 8.25
C LEU A 140 5.54 -16.11 8.52
N ASP A 141 5.51 -17.23 7.80
CA ASP A 141 4.49 -18.28 7.97
C ASP A 141 4.94 -19.42 8.88
N ASP A 142 6.06 -19.25 9.61
CA ASP A 142 6.43 -20.20 10.65
C ASP A 142 5.30 -20.29 11.70
N PRO A 143 4.96 -21.52 12.16
CA PRO A 143 3.99 -21.70 13.23
C PRO A 143 4.57 -21.18 14.56
N LEU A 144 3.72 -20.63 15.42
CA LEU A 144 4.13 -20.13 16.74
C LEU A 144 4.77 -21.23 17.60
N GLU A 145 4.31 -22.46 17.45
CA GLU A 145 4.81 -23.69 18.10
C GLU A 145 6.31 -23.90 17.90
N LYS A 146 6.87 -23.40 16.79
CA LYS A 146 8.31 -23.46 16.54
C LYS A 146 9.13 -22.65 17.55
N TYR A 147 8.55 -21.61 18.13
CA TYR A 147 9.23 -20.64 19.00
C TYR A 147 8.83 -20.76 20.47
N VAL A 148 7.76 -21.51 20.76
CA VAL A 148 7.18 -21.63 22.09
C VAL A 148 7.00 -23.09 22.43
N ASP A 149 7.81 -23.57 23.38
CA ASP A 149 7.66 -24.91 23.93
C ASP A 149 6.28 -25.08 24.57
N ASN A 150 5.63 -26.21 24.31
CA ASN A 150 4.31 -26.56 24.85
C ASN A 150 3.19 -25.56 24.51
N PHE A 151 3.31 -24.82 23.40
CA PHE A 151 2.17 -24.06 22.88
C PHE A 151 1.09 -25.03 22.37
N THR A 152 -0.08 -24.98 22.98
CA THR A 152 -1.28 -25.67 22.52
C THR A 152 -2.48 -24.76 22.73
N ILE A 153 -3.45 -24.85 21.82
CA ILE A 153 -4.76 -24.22 21.93
C ILE A 153 -5.77 -25.06 21.16
N LYS A 154 -6.98 -25.23 21.71
CA LYS A 154 -7.98 -26.10 21.10
C LYS A 154 -8.57 -25.44 19.87
N ASN A 155 -8.66 -26.16 18.76
CA ASN A 155 -9.31 -25.68 17.54
C ASN A 155 -10.58 -26.49 17.24
N PRO A 156 -11.72 -26.18 17.88
CA PRO A 156 -12.99 -26.86 17.58
C PRO A 156 -13.59 -26.47 16.22
N LEU A 157 -12.99 -25.49 15.52
CA LEU A 157 -13.48 -24.93 14.26
C LEU A 157 -12.71 -25.44 13.03
N GLY A 158 -11.63 -26.19 13.25
CA GLY A 158 -10.86 -26.82 12.18
C GLY A 158 -11.73 -27.82 11.43
N LYS A 159 -11.94 -27.61 10.13
CA LYS A 159 -12.65 -28.57 9.30
C LYS A 159 -11.73 -29.76 9.02
N SER A 160 -12.14 -30.97 9.41
CA SER A 160 -11.63 -32.19 8.77
C SER A 160 -12.11 -32.15 7.31
N ARG A 161 -11.30 -31.64 6.39
CA ARG A 161 -11.60 -31.68 4.96
C ARG A 161 -11.20 -33.05 4.42
N ASP A 162 -12.11 -34.01 4.50
CA ASP A 162 -12.23 -34.97 3.41
C ASP A 162 -12.83 -34.23 2.20
N SER A 163 -12.23 -34.43 1.03
CA SER A 163 -12.54 -33.87 -0.30
C SER A 163 -11.85 -32.55 -0.74
N GLU A 164 -10.97 -32.74 -1.74
CA GLU A 164 -10.48 -31.83 -2.78
C GLU A 164 -9.99 -30.42 -2.38
N LEU A 165 -8.68 -30.30 -2.15
CA LEU A 165 -7.99 -29.01 -2.21
C LEU A 165 -7.61 -28.67 -3.67
N LYS A 166 -8.35 -27.74 -4.29
CA LYS A 166 -7.85 -26.97 -5.43
C LYS A 166 -6.97 -25.84 -4.92
N TYR A 167 -5.65 -25.94 -5.11
CA TYR A 167 -4.75 -24.80 -4.93
C TYR A 167 -4.86 -23.88 -6.16
N VAL A 168 -5.04 -22.59 -5.92
CA VAL A 168 -4.96 -21.55 -6.96
C VAL A 168 -3.69 -20.74 -6.70
N THR A 169 -2.64 -21.06 -7.42
CA THR A 169 -1.47 -20.21 -7.63
C THR A 169 -1.26 -20.13 -9.13
N ASP A 170 -1.28 -18.92 -9.69
CA ASP A 170 -0.92 -18.59 -11.08
C ASP A 170 -1.36 -19.57 -12.19
N GLY A 171 -2.63 -19.99 -12.15
CA GLY A 171 -3.28 -20.62 -13.32
C GLY A 171 -2.81 -22.03 -13.71
N LEU A 172 -2.05 -22.75 -12.86
CA LEU A 172 -1.65 -24.13 -13.11
C LEU A 172 -2.13 -25.05 -11.99
N ILE A 173 -2.94 -26.06 -12.35
CA ILE A 173 -3.43 -27.11 -11.43
C ILE A 173 -2.44 -28.27 -11.49
N PHE A 174 -1.78 -28.56 -10.38
CA PHE A 174 -1.04 -29.81 -10.18
C PHE A 174 -1.87 -30.71 -9.25
N LEU A 175 -2.20 -31.91 -9.72
CA LEU A 175 -2.75 -33.00 -8.90
C LEU A 175 -1.58 -33.92 -8.56
N ASP A 176 -1.07 -33.84 -7.34
CA ASP A 176 -0.13 -34.85 -6.83
C ASP A 176 -0.86 -35.73 -5.83
N SER A 177 -1.00 -37.01 -6.15
CA SER A 177 -1.61 -38.04 -5.33
C SER A 177 -0.59 -38.59 -4.34
N GLY A 178 -0.38 -37.86 -3.26
CA GLY A 178 0.36 -38.32 -2.08
C GLY A 178 -0.46 -38.04 -0.84
N GLU A 179 -0.51 -38.98 0.11
CA GLU A 179 -1.22 -38.85 1.39
C GLU A 179 -0.82 -37.54 2.10
N VAL A 180 -1.69 -36.53 2.04
CA VAL A 180 -1.50 -35.27 2.75
C VAL A 180 -1.82 -35.52 4.21
N GLN A 181 -0.79 -35.61 5.06
CA GLN A 181 -0.97 -35.41 6.49
C GLN A 181 -1.70 -34.08 6.69
N ILE A 182 -2.95 -34.16 7.15
CA ILE A 182 -3.81 -33.01 7.41
C ILE A 182 -3.16 -32.18 8.53
N ARG A 183 -2.32 -31.20 8.15
CA ARG A 183 -1.83 -30.21 9.10
C ARG A 183 -3.02 -29.34 9.50
N SER A 184 -3.43 -29.44 10.76
CA SER A 184 -4.35 -28.47 11.35
C SER A 184 -3.89 -27.05 11.01
N SER A 185 -4.82 -26.18 10.60
CA SER A 185 -4.54 -24.77 10.35
C SER A 185 -3.79 -24.17 11.55
N SER A 186 -2.50 -23.87 11.38
CA SER A 186 -1.64 -23.43 12.49
C SER A 186 -1.74 -21.92 12.72
N VAL A 187 -1.47 -21.51 13.96
CA VAL A 187 -1.27 -20.10 14.32
C VAL A 187 0.12 -19.69 13.86
N THR A 188 0.23 -19.01 12.72
CA THR A 188 1.52 -18.53 12.17
C THR A 188 1.79 -17.07 12.54
N LEU A 189 3.06 -16.66 12.50
CA LEU A 189 3.46 -15.28 12.84
C LEU A 189 2.74 -14.25 11.95
N ARG A 190 2.66 -14.48 10.63
CA ARG A 190 1.94 -13.62 9.67
C ARG A 190 0.45 -13.54 10.00
N ARG A 191 -0.18 -14.66 10.39
CA ARG A 191 -1.59 -14.70 10.79
C ARG A 191 -1.85 -13.94 12.10
N MET A 192 -0.92 -14.00 13.05
CA MET A 192 -0.98 -13.19 14.27
C MET A 192 -0.89 -11.69 13.95
N ALA A 193 0.07 -11.31 13.10
CA ALA A 193 0.28 -9.93 12.67
C ALA A 193 -0.83 -9.38 11.75
N SER A 194 -1.76 -10.21 11.25
CA SER A 194 -2.81 -9.82 10.31
C SER A 194 -4.24 -10.03 10.78
N GLN A 195 -4.45 -10.32 12.07
CA GLN A 195 -5.79 -10.61 12.63
C GLN A 195 -6.45 -11.87 12.01
N LEU A 196 -5.63 -12.81 11.52
CA LEU A 196 -6.06 -14.06 10.89
C LEU A 196 -5.66 -15.30 11.71
N SER A 197 -5.12 -15.11 12.91
CA SER A 197 -4.67 -16.21 13.77
C SER A 197 -5.79 -17.02 14.41
N GLY A 198 -7.02 -16.49 14.45
CA GLY A 198 -8.09 -17.12 15.22
C GLY A 198 -7.91 -17.07 16.73
N LEU A 199 -6.87 -16.38 17.24
CA LEU A 199 -6.66 -16.21 18.67
C LEU A 199 -7.76 -15.31 19.27
N PRO A 200 -8.22 -15.58 20.50
CA PRO A 200 -9.17 -14.72 21.22
C PRO A 200 -8.72 -13.26 21.29
N ARG A 201 -9.67 -12.34 21.53
CA ARG A 201 -9.35 -10.91 21.59
C ARG A 201 -8.32 -10.57 22.67
N ARG A 202 -8.41 -11.27 23.81
CA ARG A 202 -7.61 -11.16 25.03
C ARG A 202 -7.54 -12.53 25.70
N LEU A 203 -6.63 -12.72 26.65
CA LEU A 203 -6.54 -13.93 27.46
C LEU A 203 -7.81 -14.07 28.29
N ARG A 204 -8.29 -15.30 28.40
CA ARG A 204 -9.38 -15.64 29.31
C ARG A 204 -9.00 -15.33 30.76
N ALA A 205 -9.97 -14.89 31.56
CA ALA A 205 -9.81 -14.55 32.98
C ALA A 205 -8.80 -13.42 33.30
N THR A 206 -8.32 -12.66 32.32
CA THR A 206 -7.50 -11.47 32.54
C THR A 206 -8.20 -10.20 32.04
N ASN A 207 -7.59 -9.03 32.31
CA ASN A 207 -7.99 -7.75 31.73
C ASN A 207 -6.80 -7.12 30.99
N LEU A 208 -7.02 -5.97 30.33
CA LEU A 208 -5.99 -5.27 29.57
C LEU A 208 -4.85 -4.69 30.44
N LEU A 209 -4.96 -4.74 31.76
CA LEU A 209 -3.96 -4.28 32.73
C LEU A 209 -3.19 -5.45 33.36
N TRP A 210 -3.36 -6.68 32.86
CA TRP A 210 -2.70 -7.87 33.39
C TRP A 210 -1.18 -7.79 33.26
N LYS A 211 -0.45 -8.07 34.35
CA LYS A 211 1.02 -7.92 34.46
C LYS A 211 1.75 -9.26 34.61
N GLY A 212 1.18 -10.34 34.09
CA GLY A 212 1.83 -11.65 34.14
C GLY A 212 2.95 -11.80 33.12
N LYS A 213 3.63 -12.96 33.18
CA LYS A 213 4.73 -13.30 32.27
C LYS A 213 4.19 -14.01 31.02
N THR A 214 4.95 -13.97 29.93
CA THR A 214 4.63 -14.62 28.66
C THR A 214 4.37 -16.12 28.82
N GLN A 215 5.15 -16.83 29.64
CA GLN A 215 4.88 -18.25 29.91
C GLN A 215 3.52 -18.48 30.57
N ALA A 216 3.09 -17.60 31.49
CA ALA A 216 1.76 -17.72 32.09
C ALA A 216 0.66 -17.47 31.05
N ALA A 217 0.87 -16.56 30.09
CA ALA A 217 -0.05 -16.36 28.98
C ALA A 217 -0.14 -17.62 28.10
N VAL A 218 0.99 -18.25 27.76
CA VAL A 218 1.03 -19.51 27.00
C VAL A 218 0.28 -20.62 27.75
N ASN A 219 0.50 -20.76 29.05
CA ASN A 219 -0.19 -21.77 29.86
C ASN A 219 -1.71 -21.56 29.87
N LEU A 220 -2.18 -20.31 29.94
CA LEU A 220 -3.61 -19.98 29.88
C LEU A 220 -4.27 -20.35 28.54
N LEU A 221 -3.50 -20.44 27.45
CA LEU A 221 -4.02 -20.79 26.12
C LEU A 221 -4.28 -22.28 25.94
N GLN A 222 -3.64 -23.15 26.74
CA GLN A 222 -3.79 -24.61 26.65
C GLN A 222 -5.24 -25.06 26.89
N ASP A 223 -5.95 -24.33 27.75
CA ASP A 223 -7.36 -24.57 28.07
C ASP A 223 -8.34 -23.68 27.31
N ASP A 224 -7.84 -22.82 26.42
CA ASP A 224 -8.66 -21.92 25.61
C ASP A 224 -8.96 -22.52 24.23
N VAL A 225 -9.83 -21.83 23.48
CA VAL A 225 -10.25 -22.22 22.13
C VAL A 225 -9.98 -21.12 21.12
N LEU A 226 -9.62 -21.50 19.90
CA LEU A 226 -9.61 -20.58 18.77
C LEU A 226 -11.05 -20.14 18.46
N VAL A 227 -11.21 -18.85 18.19
CA VAL A 227 -12.49 -18.22 17.84
C VAL A 227 -12.77 -18.22 16.34
N ALA A 228 -11.76 -18.58 15.54
CA ALA A 228 -11.86 -18.87 14.12
C ALA A 228 -10.78 -19.89 13.73
N ASP A 229 -11.02 -20.69 12.70
CA ASP A 229 -9.95 -21.52 12.13
C ASP A 229 -8.89 -20.59 11.48
N PRO A 230 -7.59 -20.73 11.79
CA PRO A 230 -6.58 -19.78 11.33
C PRO A 230 -6.57 -19.59 9.80
N GLY A 231 -6.62 -18.33 9.36
CA GLY A 231 -6.66 -17.94 7.95
C GLY A 231 -8.05 -17.92 7.31
N THR A 232 -9.11 -18.29 8.03
CA THR A 232 -10.47 -18.39 7.45
C THR A 232 -11.36 -17.18 7.73
N LYS A 233 -11.09 -16.43 8.81
CA LYS A 233 -11.90 -15.27 9.22
C LYS A 233 -11.05 -14.19 9.87
N CYS A 234 -11.36 -12.93 9.59
CA CYS A 234 -10.77 -11.79 10.28
C CYS A 234 -11.32 -11.70 11.70
N HIS A 235 -10.44 -11.74 12.70
CA HIS A 235 -10.80 -11.57 14.10
C HIS A 235 -9.76 -10.72 14.82
N TYR A 236 -10.19 -9.56 15.35
CA TYR A 236 -9.31 -8.65 16.05
C TYR A 236 -8.81 -9.20 17.40
N SER A 237 -7.49 -9.31 17.55
CA SER A 237 -6.83 -9.83 18.74
C SER A 237 -5.72 -8.91 19.25
N ASN A 238 -5.87 -8.41 20.49
CA ASN A 238 -4.76 -7.76 21.22
C ASN A 238 -3.76 -8.79 21.74
N LEU A 239 -4.28 -9.99 22.08
CA LEU A 239 -3.49 -11.14 22.49
C LEU A 239 -2.49 -11.53 21.42
N ALA A 240 -2.91 -11.68 20.15
CA ALA A 240 -2.02 -12.09 19.06
C ALA A 240 -0.79 -11.17 18.94
N PHE A 241 -0.98 -9.86 18.98
CA PHE A 241 0.13 -8.90 18.87
C PHE A 241 1.04 -8.89 20.09
N SER A 242 0.49 -8.98 21.29
CA SER A 242 1.29 -9.01 22.52
C SER A 242 2.08 -10.31 22.64
N LEU A 243 1.45 -11.44 22.32
CA LEU A 243 2.10 -12.74 22.30
C LEU A 243 3.22 -12.79 21.25
N LEU A 244 2.94 -12.32 20.02
CA LEU A 244 3.94 -12.23 18.95
C LEU A 244 5.14 -11.41 19.41
N ALA A 245 4.92 -10.20 19.90
CA ALA A 245 5.97 -9.30 20.35
C ALA A 245 6.86 -9.92 21.42
N HIS A 246 6.25 -10.43 22.49
CA HIS A 246 7.00 -11.01 23.61
C HIS A 246 7.72 -12.29 23.23
N VAL A 247 7.09 -13.19 22.47
CA VAL A 247 7.74 -14.43 22.02
C VAL A 247 8.94 -14.12 21.12
N MET A 248 8.79 -13.22 20.15
CA MET A 248 9.91 -12.85 19.29
C MET A 248 11.04 -12.17 20.09
N ALA A 249 10.71 -11.29 21.03
CA ALA A 249 11.70 -10.62 21.86
C ALA A 249 12.43 -11.59 22.81
N GLU A 250 11.69 -12.44 23.53
CA GLU A 250 12.26 -13.34 24.53
C GLU A 250 12.98 -14.54 23.89
N LYS A 251 12.40 -15.16 22.86
CA LYS A 251 12.86 -16.46 22.33
C LYS A 251 13.77 -16.34 21.12
N VAL A 252 13.63 -15.30 20.31
CA VAL A 252 14.47 -15.11 19.09
C VAL A 252 15.60 -14.12 19.36
N VAL A 253 15.32 -13.05 20.08
CA VAL A 253 16.30 -11.98 20.34
C VAL A 253 17.02 -12.13 21.67
N GLY A 254 16.31 -12.54 22.73
CA GLY A 254 16.84 -12.57 24.10
C GLY A 254 16.84 -11.20 24.80
N LEU A 255 15.91 -10.30 24.43
CA LEU A 255 15.77 -8.96 25.02
C LEU A 255 14.31 -8.67 25.42
N ASP A 256 14.10 -7.64 26.23
CA ASP A 256 12.77 -7.07 26.44
C ASP A 256 12.28 -6.38 25.15
N TYR A 257 10.98 -6.55 24.85
CA TYR A 257 10.36 -6.02 23.64
C TYR A 257 10.49 -4.50 23.54
N GLN A 258 10.24 -3.76 24.62
CA GLN A 258 10.28 -2.29 24.60
C GLN A 258 11.70 -1.80 24.31
N ARG A 259 12.70 -2.46 24.91
CA ARG A 259 14.11 -2.17 24.63
C ARG A 259 14.47 -2.43 23.17
N TRP A 260 14.06 -3.58 22.62
CA TRP A 260 14.34 -3.89 21.21
C TRP A 260 13.71 -2.86 20.26
N ILE A 261 12.44 -2.47 20.50
CA ILE A 261 11.76 -1.44 19.71
C ILE A 261 12.47 -0.10 19.79
N LYS A 262 12.88 0.32 20.99
CA LYS A 262 13.62 1.57 21.17
C LYS A 262 14.91 1.55 20.34
N ASP A 263 15.76 0.55 20.56
CA ASP A 263 17.11 0.51 19.99
C ASP A 263 17.11 0.27 18.46
N ASN A 264 16.16 -0.53 17.95
CA ASN A 264 16.16 -0.99 16.56
C ASN A 264 15.17 -0.25 15.66
N ILE A 265 14.15 0.41 16.23
CA ILE A 265 13.14 1.15 15.46
C ILE A 265 13.20 2.63 15.78
N LEU A 266 12.95 3.00 17.04
CA LEU A 266 12.71 4.40 17.41
C LEU A 266 13.98 5.25 17.28
N ASP A 267 15.08 4.83 17.91
CA ASP A 267 16.37 5.54 17.84
C ASP A 267 16.89 5.60 16.40
N ARG A 268 16.73 4.50 15.64
CA ARG A 268 17.11 4.44 14.22
C ARG A 268 16.34 5.43 13.37
N LEU A 269 15.03 5.56 13.57
CA LEU A 269 14.21 6.52 12.85
C LEU A 269 14.27 7.95 13.43
N GLY A 270 14.92 8.13 14.59
CA GLY A 270 14.96 9.40 15.30
C GLY A 270 13.58 9.79 15.84
N MET A 271 12.80 8.81 16.30
CA MET A 271 11.47 9.00 16.91
C MET A 271 11.61 9.19 18.42
N GLU A 272 12.19 10.32 18.82
CA GLU A 272 12.62 10.61 20.20
C GLU A 272 11.44 10.83 21.17
N ASP A 273 10.29 11.27 20.67
CA ASP A 273 9.07 11.54 21.44
C ASP A 273 8.04 10.40 21.33
N THR A 274 8.54 9.20 21.06
CA THR A 274 7.76 7.97 20.93
C THR A 274 8.26 6.92 21.92
N GLY A 275 7.34 6.22 22.58
CA GLY A 275 7.76 5.22 23.57
C GLY A 275 6.60 4.56 24.31
N PHE A 276 6.93 3.88 25.41
CA PHE A 276 5.98 3.11 26.22
C PHE A 276 5.81 3.62 27.65
N ASP A 277 6.83 4.27 28.22
CA ASP A 277 6.87 4.71 29.62
C ASP A 277 6.47 6.19 29.71
N ILE A 278 5.33 6.46 30.35
CA ILE A 278 4.87 7.83 30.58
C ILE A 278 5.55 8.35 31.84
N THR A 279 6.72 8.98 31.68
CA THR A 279 7.44 9.66 32.76
C THR A 279 6.82 11.04 33.03
N PRO A 280 7.12 11.71 34.16
CA PRO A 280 6.64 13.07 34.41
C PRO A 280 7.00 14.07 33.30
N GLY A 281 8.18 13.93 32.68
CA GLY A 281 8.63 14.76 31.58
C GLY A 281 7.90 14.51 30.26
N ILE A 282 7.44 13.27 30.01
CA ILE A 282 6.55 12.95 28.89
C ILE A 282 5.15 13.48 29.19
N GLN A 283 4.64 13.24 30.39
CA GLN A 283 3.28 13.65 30.79
C GLN A 283 3.08 15.17 30.69
N SER A 284 4.09 15.99 30.99
CA SER A 284 4.01 17.45 30.84
C SER A 284 3.94 17.92 29.38
N GLN A 285 4.34 17.08 28.43
CA GLN A 285 4.31 17.31 26.98
C GLN A 285 3.07 16.69 26.31
N MET A 286 2.30 15.88 27.04
CA MET A 286 1.09 15.27 26.53
C MET A 286 -0.06 16.28 26.40
N ALA A 287 -0.98 16.00 25.47
CA ALA A 287 -2.34 16.51 25.55
C ALA A 287 -3.15 15.68 26.56
N VAL A 288 -4.01 16.33 27.35
CA VAL A 288 -4.85 15.69 28.36
C VAL A 288 -6.05 15.03 27.67
N GLY A 289 -6.03 13.70 27.60
CA GLY A 289 -7.15 12.90 27.10
C GLY A 289 -8.40 13.01 27.96
N VAL A 290 -9.57 13.04 27.32
CA VAL A 290 -10.88 13.15 27.98
C VAL A 290 -11.88 12.14 27.45
N TYR A 291 -12.79 11.69 28.29
CA TYR A 291 -13.98 10.95 27.86
C TYR A 291 -14.97 11.86 27.13
N SER A 292 -16.02 11.29 26.51
CA SER A 292 -17.08 12.07 25.86
C SER A 292 -17.80 13.04 26.78
N SER A 293 -17.81 12.76 28.09
CA SER A 293 -18.32 13.65 29.14
C SER A 293 -17.44 14.88 29.40
N GLY A 294 -16.23 14.94 28.83
CA GLY A 294 -15.21 15.95 29.10
C GLY A 294 -14.40 15.73 30.37
N GLN A 295 -14.66 14.64 31.10
CA GLN A 295 -13.85 14.27 32.26
C GLN A 295 -12.48 13.74 31.82
N PRO A 296 -11.37 14.14 32.47
CA PRO A 296 -10.05 13.60 32.18
C PRO A 296 -10.01 12.08 32.30
N ALA A 297 -9.42 11.43 31.31
CA ALA A 297 -9.18 9.99 31.33
C ALA A 297 -7.90 9.67 32.12
N PRO A 298 -7.88 8.61 32.94
CA PRO A 298 -6.70 8.22 33.68
C PRO A 298 -5.61 7.69 32.74
N LEU A 299 -4.36 7.94 33.12
CA LEU A 299 -3.20 7.28 32.52
C LEU A 299 -2.94 5.99 33.30
N TYR A 300 -2.84 4.88 32.57
CA TYR A 300 -2.61 3.56 33.15
C TYR A 300 -1.74 2.69 32.25
N ASP A 301 -1.07 1.74 32.88
CA ASP A 301 -0.18 0.77 32.28
C ASP A 301 -0.94 -0.51 31.89
N LEU A 302 -0.88 -0.87 30.61
CA LEU A 302 -1.45 -2.07 30.02
C LEU A 302 -0.66 -3.34 30.37
N GLY A 303 0.47 -3.23 31.07
CA GLY A 303 1.22 -4.38 31.55
C GLY A 303 1.70 -5.28 30.40
N TRP A 304 1.29 -6.54 30.40
CA TRP A 304 1.67 -7.49 29.36
C TRP A 304 1.11 -7.11 27.97
N TYR A 305 0.01 -6.35 27.92
CA TYR A 305 -0.62 -5.91 26.66
C TYR A 305 0.03 -4.68 26.02
N ARG A 306 1.13 -4.16 26.59
CA ARG A 306 1.89 -3.02 26.07
C ARG A 306 2.11 -3.01 24.55
N PRO A 307 2.58 -4.12 23.92
CA PRO A 307 2.83 -4.13 22.47
C PRO A 307 1.58 -3.90 21.62
N SER A 308 0.39 -4.21 22.17
CA SER A 308 -0.86 -4.08 21.44
C SER A 308 -1.51 -2.70 21.54
N GLY A 309 -1.10 -1.84 22.48
CA GLY A 309 -1.89 -0.63 22.74
C GLY A 309 -1.30 0.49 23.59
N GLN A 310 -0.11 0.37 24.17
CA GLN A 310 0.31 1.34 25.19
C GLN A 310 1.00 2.58 24.65
N MET A 311 1.60 2.50 23.47
CA MET A 311 2.59 3.49 23.05
C MET A 311 2.00 4.91 23.02
N PHE A 312 2.88 5.88 23.21
CA PHE A 312 2.65 7.29 22.90
C PHE A 312 3.56 7.70 21.74
N SER A 313 3.18 8.78 21.04
CA SER A 313 3.97 9.37 19.95
C SER A 313 3.50 10.79 19.66
N THR A 314 4.13 11.42 18.67
CA THR A 314 3.79 12.73 18.11
C THR A 314 3.43 12.60 16.63
N ALA A 315 2.79 13.62 16.06
CA ALA A 315 2.51 13.63 14.63
C ALA A 315 3.82 13.68 13.83
N ALA A 316 4.82 14.44 14.31
CA ALA A 316 6.14 14.54 13.70
C ALA A 316 6.89 13.20 13.66
N ASP A 317 6.86 12.42 14.73
CA ASP A 317 7.52 11.11 14.76
C ASP A 317 6.81 10.08 13.87
N LEU A 318 5.48 10.02 13.93
CA LEU A 318 4.72 9.13 13.05
C LEU A 318 4.86 9.53 11.57
N ALA A 319 5.13 10.79 11.25
CA ALA A 319 5.48 11.19 9.89
C ALA A 319 6.78 10.53 9.41
N LYS A 320 7.82 10.44 10.26
CA LYS A 320 9.08 9.73 9.94
C LYS A 320 8.79 8.25 9.66
N LEU A 321 7.95 7.63 10.48
CA LEU A 321 7.51 6.25 10.27
C LEU A 321 6.73 6.08 8.94
N ALA A 322 5.83 7.01 8.61
CA ALA A 322 5.09 7.00 7.35
C ALA A 322 6.02 7.13 6.14
N MET A 323 6.97 8.07 6.16
CA MET A 323 7.97 8.22 5.10
C MET A 323 8.81 6.94 4.92
N MET A 324 9.16 6.26 6.03
CA MET A 324 9.93 5.01 5.98
C MET A 324 9.10 3.90 5.35
N LEU A 325 7.86 3.72 5.78
CA LEU A 325 6.95 2.71 5.21
C LEU A 325 6.66 2.96 3.72
N LEU A 326 6.61 4.22 3.30
CA LEU A 326 6.49 4.60 1.89
C LEU A 326 7.78 4.40 1.08
N GLY A 327 8.88 3.97 1.71
CA GLY A 327 10.18 3.75 1.07
C GLY A 327 10.89 5.06 0.67
N ALA A 328 10.51 6.18 1.28
CA ALA A 328 10.97 7.52 0.92
C ALA A 328 11.90 8.16 1.96
N TYR A 329 11.99 7.58 3.16
CA TYR A 329 12.84 8.12 4.22
C TYR A 329 14.32 7.77 4.00
N HIS A 330 15.22 8.70 4.35
CA HIS A 330 16.66 8.49 4.22
C HIS A 330 17.18 7.38 5.14
N ARG A 331 16.54 7.19 6.30
CA ARG A 331 16.87 6.10 7.23
C ARG A 331 16.01 4.88 6.89
N LYS A 332 16.61 3.89 6.22
CA LYS A 332 15.97 2.62 5.89
C LYS A 332 15.92 1.71 7.12
N LEU A 333 14.81 0.98 7.26
CA LEU A 333 14.62 -0.01 8.33
C LEU A 333 14.40 -1.42 7.78
N LEU A 334 13.66 -1.54 6.70
CA LEU A 334 13.36 -2.81 6.02
C LEU A 334 13.82 -2.72 4.56
N GLU A 335 14.08 -3.88 3.96
CA GLU A 335 14.39 -3.94 2.53
C GLU A 335 13.16 -3.53 1.67
N PRO A 336 13.34 -2.99 0.45
CA PRO A 336 12.23 -2.52 -0.39
C PRO A 336 11.18 -3.60 -0.69
N ASP A 337 11.61 -4.84 -0.94
CA ASP A 337 10.70 -5.96 -1.20
C ASP A 337 9.94 -6.36 0.07
N THR A 338 10.59 -6.30 1.23
CA THR A 338 9.98 -6.54 2.53
C THR A 338 8.91 -5.51 2.85
N LEU A 339 9.16 -4.23 2.58
CA LEU A 339 8.15 -3.18 2.69
C LEU A 339 6.94 -3.47 1.79
N LYS A 340 7.17 -3.89 0.54
CA LYS A 340 6.10 -4.25 -0.38
C LYS A 340 5.25 -5.41 0.17
N ILE A 341 5.87 -6.42 0.75
CA ILE A 341 5.16 -7.56 1.37
C ILE A 341 4.39 -7.10 2.61
N MET A 342 4.97 -6.26 3.48
CA MET A 342 4.31 -5.74 4.67
C MET A 342 3.07 -4.89 4.35
N LEU A 343 3.11 -4.14 3.24
CA LEU A 343 2.00 -3.30 2.78
C LEU A 343 0.97 -4.04 1.93
N THR A 344 1.14 -5.35 1.68
CA THR A 344 0.21 -6.11 0.84
C THR A 344 -1.01 -6.57 1.65
N PRO A 345 -2.26 -6.29 1.21
CA PRO A 345 -3.46 -6.87 1.80
C PRO A 345 -3.46 -8.40 1.64
N LEU A 346 -3.85 -9.14 2.67
CA LEU A 346 -3.76 -10.61 2.71
C LEU A 346 -5.10 -11.31 2.56
N TYR A 347 -6.18 -10.74 3.10
CA TYR A 347 -7.46 -11.43 3.14
C TYR A 347 -8.65 -10.46 3.05
N ARG A 348 -9.75 -10.91 2.43
CA ARG A 348 -11.03 -10.18 2.40
C ARG A 348 -11.85 -10.55 3.61
N CYS A 349 -12.32 -9.55 4.34
CA CYS A 349 -13.06 -9.74 5.57
C CYS A 349 -14.57 -9.66 5.33
N ASP A 350 -15.33 -10.34 6.18
CA ASP A 350 -16.78 -10.21 6.24
C ASP A 350 -17.19 -8.82 6.73
N LYS A 351 -18.47 -8.46 6.51
CA LYS A 351 -19.03 -7.13 6.86
C LYS A 351 -18.95 -6.79 8.36
N ASP A 352 -18.84 -7.78 9.23
CA ASP A 352 -18.74 -7.57 10.68
C ASP A 352 -17.35 -7.11 11.13
N TYR A 353 -16.35 -7.19 10.25
CA TYR A 353 -15.04 -6.59 10.47
C TYR A 353 -15.08 -5.11 10.08
N PHE A 354 -14.32 -4.26 10.77
CA PHE A 354 -14.34 -2.81 10.56
C PHE A 354 -13.67 -2.34 9.25
N ALA A 355 -13.24 -3.26 8.39
CA ALA A 355 -12.64 -2.99 7.09
C ALA A 355 -12.95 -4.11 6.07
N ASN A 356 -12.80 -3.81 4.79
CA ASN A 356 -13.06 -4.78 3.71
C ASN A 356 -11.97 -5.85 3.61
N ARG A 357 -10.74 -5.51 4.00
CA ARG A 357 -9.56 -6.39 3.93
C ARG A 357 -8.65 -6.19 5.14
N THR A 358 -7.83 -7.20 5.42
CA THR A 358 -6.78 -7.14 6.45
C THR A 358 -5.40 -7.46 5.86
N GLY A 359 -4.36 -6.91 6.43
CA GLY A 359 -2.94 -7.15 6.13
C GLY A 359 -2.11 -7.10 7.42
N THR A 360 -0.80 -6.89 7.34
CA THR A 360 0.10 -6.87 8.51
C THR A 360 0.55 -5.45 8.90
N PRO A 361 -0.09 -4.75 9.86
CA PRO A 361 -1.36 -5.05 10.55
C PRO A 361 -2.54 -4.24 9.99
N TRP A 362 -2.54 -4.02 8.68
CA TRP A 362 -3.37 -3.02 8.02
C TRP A 362 -4.85 -3.39 7.97
N GLU A 363 -5.67 -2.38 8.18
CA GLU A 363 -7.11 -2.34 7.99
C GLU A 363 -7.30 -1.67 6.62
N VAL A 364 -7.70 -2.43 5.61
CA VAL A 364 -7.59 -2.00 4.21
C VAL A 364 -8.97 -1.80 3.60
N ASN A 365 -9.21 -0.57 3.16
CA ASN A 365 -10.38 -0.19 2.37
C ASN A 365 -9.94 0.31 0.99
N GLU A 366 -10.87 0.37 0.05
CA GLU A 366 -10.66 1.02 -1.24
C GLU A 366 -11.36 2.36 -1.25
N GLN A 367 -10.69 3.39 -1.75
CA GLN A 367 -11.24 4.72 -1.93
C GLN A 367 -10.75 5.32 -3.24
N LEU A 368 -11.69 5.76 -4.09
CA LEU A 368 -11.38 6.34 -5.40
C LEU A 368 -10.48 5.41 -6.26
N GLY A 369 -10.62 4.09 -6.11
CA GLY A 369 -9.81 3.09 -6.79
C GLY A 369 -8.44 2.81 -6.15
N TYR A 370 -8.05 3.53 -5.09
CA TYR A 370 -6.80 3.31 -4.36
C TYR A 370 -7.01 2.48 -3.11
N GLU A 371 -6.02 1.64 -2.79
CA GLU A 371 -5.96 0.96 -1.50
C GLU A 371 -5.50 1.94 -0.42
N VAL A 372 -6.34 2.13 0.59
CA VAL A 372 -6.03 2.91 1.78
C VAL A 372 -5.71 1.92 2.89
N LEU A 373 -4.44 1.84 3.25
CA LEU A 373 -3.96 1.06 4.37
C LEU A 373 -4.12 1.92 5.62
N ARG A 374 -4.88 1.45 6.60
CA ARG A 374 -5.15 2.21 7.82
C ARG A 374 -4.86 1.36 9.04
N LYS A 375 -4.49 2.00 10.15
CA LYS A 375 -4.57 1.42 11.48
C LYS A 375 -5.14 2.46 12.42
N ASP A 376 -6.27 2.12 13.03
CA ASP A 376 -6.86 2.93 14.09
C ASP A 376 -6.46 2.48 15.49
N GLY A 377 -6.56 3.40 16.43
CA GLY A 377 -6.36 3.17 17.84
C GLY A 377 -7.35 3.97 18.66
N ASP A 378 -7.89 3.32 19.68
CA ASP A 378 -8.76 3.92 20.67
C ASP A 378 -8.36 3.37 22.05
N LEU A 379 -8.21 4.27 23.00
CA LEU A 379 -7.94 4.02 24.41
C LEU A 379 -8.61 5.12 25.22
N ASP A 380 -8.78 4.94 26.52
CA ASP A 380 -9.45 5.94 27.34
C ASP A 380 -8.83 7.33 27.18
N GLY A 381 -9.63 8.27 26.69
CA GLY A 381 -9.24 9.65 26.44
C GLY A 381 -8.43 9.91 25.17
N TYR A 382 -8.13 8.90 24.35
CA TYR A 382 -7.31 9.08 23.15
C TYR A 382 -7.82 8.25 21.97
N SER A 383 -7.84 8.88 20.81
CA SER A 383 -8.04 8.22 19.53
C SER A 383 -6.88 8.56 18.61
N ALA A 384 -6.48 7.63 17.75
CA ALA A 384 -5.40 7.86 16.81
C ALA A 384 -5.66 7.10 15.51
N THR A 385 -5.14 7.64 14.42
CA THR A 385 -5.25 7.05 13.09
C THR A 385 -3.95 7.25 12.33
N PHE A 386 -3.45 6.16 11.75
CA PHE A 386 -2.31 6.15 10.84
C PHE A 386 -2.78 5.56 9.51
N SER A 387 -2.59 6.26 8.41
CA SER A 387 -3.02 5.78 7.10
C SER A 387 -2.03 6.11 5.99
N LEU A 388 -1.97 5.22 5.00
CA LEU A 388 -1.12 5.32 3.83
C LEU A 388 -1.92 5.01 2.57
N VAL A 389 -1.56 5.68 1.47
CA VAL A 389 -1.92 5.31 0.10
C VAL A 389 -0.61 5.04 -0.65
N PRO A 390 -0.06 3.82 -0.54
CA PRO A 390 1.30 3.52 -1.02
C PRO A 390 1.51 3.85 -2.50
N ARG A 391 0.49 3.62 -3.33
CA ARG A 391 0.52 3.90 -4.77
C ARG A 391 0.72 5.38 -5.09
N LEU A 392 0.26 6.27 -4.22
CA LEU A 392 0.44 7.73 -4.35
C LEU A 392 1.59 8.27 -3.50
N LYS A 393 2.29 7.42 -2.74
CA LYS A 393 3.27 7.84 -1.72
C LYS A 393 2.69 8.87 -0.74
N LEU A 394 1.42 8.72 -0.39
CA LEU A 394 0.69 9.65 0.50
C LEU A 394 0.48 9.00 1.87
N GLY A 395 0.59 9.79 2.93
CA GLY A 395 0.25 9.40 4.29
C GLY A 395 -0.55 10.46 5.01
N LEU A 396 -1.40 10.04 5.94
CA LEU A 396 -2.16 10.90 6.85
C LEU A 396 -2.13 10.28 8.25
N VAL A 397 -1.68 11.06 9.22
CA VAL A 397 -1.71 10.73 10.64
C VAL A 397 -2.61 11.74 11.35
N VAL A 398 -3.50 11.26 12.22
CA VAL A 398 -4.38 12.09 13.06
C VAL A 398 -4.33 11.57 14.48
N LEU A 399 -3.94 12.41 15.42
CA LEU A 399 -3.83 12.11 16.85
C LEU A 399 -4.80 13.00 17.64
N MET A 400 -5.56 12.40 18.55
CA MET A 400 -6.66 13.04 19.26
C MET A 400 -6.59 12.74 20.75
N ALA A 401 -6.72 13.77 21.57
CA ALA A 401 -6.95 13.64 23.02
C ALA A 401 -8.44 13.84 23.28
N GLY A 402 -9.22 12.79 23.01
CA GLY A 402 -10.67 12.77 23.10
C GLY A 402 -11.27 11.67 22.24
N THR A 403 -12.60 11.66 22.14
CA THR A 403 -13.32 10.67 21.34
C THR A 403 -13.31 11.02 19.85
N ARG A 404 -12.98 10.05 18.99
CA ARG A 404 -13.15 10.18 17.54
C ARG A 404 -14.61 10.55 17.20
N PRO A 405 -14.87 11.56 16.34
CA PRO A 405 -16.23 11.90 15.92
C PRO A 405 -16.86 10.76 15.10
N GLN A 406 -17.95 10.16 15.58
CA GLN A 406 -18.57 8.99 14.94
C GLN A 406 -19.20 9.28 13.56
N ASN A 407 -19.70 10.51 13.34
CA ASN A 407 -20.40 10.90 12.11
C ASN A 407 -19.46 11.54 11.06
N GLN A 408 -18.15 11.53 11.30
CA GLN A 408 -17.17 12.08 10.38
C GLN A 408 -16.11 11.02 10.10
N GLU A 409 -16.18 10.38 8.93
CA GLU A 409 -15.05 9.61 8.41
C GLU A 409 -13.94 10.58 7.98
N VAL A 410 -13.19 11.10 8.95
CA VAL A 410 -12.17 12.14 8.77
C VAL A 410 -11.16 11.73 7.70
N VAL A 411 -10.65 10.49 7.76
CA VAL A 411 -9.69 9.98 6.79
C VAL A 411 -10.28 9.92 5.38
N ALA A 412 -11.48 9.35 5.23
CA ALA A 412 -12.12 9.23 3.93
C ALA A 412 -12.43 10.61 3.34
N LYS A 413 -12.98 11.53 4.14
CA LYS A 413 -13.23 12.91 3.70
C LYS A 413 -11.93 13.62 3.33
N ALA A 414 -10.86 13.48 4.11
CA ALA A 414 -9.58 14.08 3.79
C ALA A 414 -9.02 13.56 2.46
N TYR A 415 -9.00 12.24 2.25
CA TYR A 415 -8.55 11.66 0.99
C TYR A 415 -9.46 11.96 -0.19
N SER A 416 -10.76 12.23 0.02
CA SER A 416 -11.66 12.69 -1.04
C SER A 416 -11.28 14.06 -1.61
N HIS A 417 -10.53 14.87 -0.84
CA HIS A 417 -9.97 16.13 -1.30
C HIS A 417 -8.55 15.97 -1.85
N ILE A 418 -7.69 15.22 -1.14
CA ILE A 418 -6.26 15.11 -1.48
C ILE A 418 -6.03 14.26 -2.73
N ILE A 419 -6.68 13.08 -2.85
CA ILE A 419 -6.40 12.13 -3.95
C ILE A 419 -6.69 12.78 -5.31
N PRO A 420 -7.86 13.38 -5.57
CA PRO A 420 -8.12 14.00 -6.87
C PRO A 420 -7.17 15.17 -7.18
N ALA A 421 -6.79 15.95 -6.17
CA ALA A 421 -5.83 17.03 -6.34
C ALA A 421 -4.44 16.50 -6.71
N MET A 422 -3.97 15.44 -6.05
CA MET A 422 -2.71 14.77 -6.39
C MET A 422 -2.75 14.15 -7.79
N GLU A 423 -3.83 13.48 -8.16
CA GLU A 423 -3.97 12.91 -9.50
C GLU A 423 -3.87 13.97 -10.58
N ARG A 424 -4.58 15.11 -10.41
CA ARG A 424 -4.51 16.24 -11.32
C ARG A 424 -3.08 16.76 -11.43
N VAL A 425 -2.40 16.96 -10.30
CA VAL A 425 -1.00 17.41 -10.28
C VAL A 425 -0.08 16.44 -11.02
N PHE A 426 -0.20 15.13 -10.79
CA PHE A 426 0.65 14.16 -11.49
C PHE A 426 0.33 14.03 -12.98
N ARG A 427 -0.94 14.22 -13.39
CA ARG A 427 -1.33 14.22 -14.80
C ARG A 427 -0.82 15.47 -15.53
N GLU A 428 -0.79 16.61 -14.85
CA GLU A 428 -0.32 17.89 -15.40
C GLU A 428 1.21 18.06 -15.30
N ALA A 429 1.86 17.32 -14.40
CA ALA A 429 3.30 17.38 -14.22
C ALA A 429 4.04 16.95 -15.49
N LYS A 430 4.97 17.79 -15.92
CA LYS A 430 5.84 17.49 -17.06
C LYS A 430 6.73 16.29 -16.70
N LYS A 431 6.54 15.15 -17.37
CA LYS A 431 7.41 13.99 -17.24
C LYS A 431 8.80 14.35 -17.76
N ILE A 432 9.83 14.20 -16.93
CA ILE A 432 11.22 14.36 -17.35
C ILE A 432 11.66 13.04 -17.97
N LEU A 433 11.94 13.05 -19.27
CA LEU A 433 12.44 11.88 -19.99
C LEU A 433 13.95 12.02 -20.18
N ILE A 434 14.66 10.91 -20.02
CA ILE A 434 16.12 10.83 -20.13
C ILE A 434 16.48 10.46 -21.58
N PRO A 435 17.32 11.25 -22.27
CA PRO A 435 17.86 10.88 -23.58
C PRO A 435 19.00 9.85 -23.44
N PRO A 436 19.25 9.01 -24.46
CA PRO A 436 20.45 8.16 -24.47
C PRO A 436 21.73 9.00 -24.59
N PRO A 437 22.89 8.52 -24.10
CA PRO A 437 24.15 9.23 -24.22
C PRO A 437 24.54 9.58 -25.67
N ASN A 438 24.19 8.69 -26.61
CA ASN A 438 24.27 8.94 -28.05
C ASN A 438 23.02 8.38 -28.73
N PRO A 439 22.19 9.21 -29.41
CA PRO A 439 21.00 8.74 -30.10
C PRO A 439 21.30 8.01 -31.43
N ASP A 440 22.42 8.32 -32.10
CA ASP A 440 22.72 7.88 -33.48
C ASP A 440 22.58 6.37 -33.72
N PRO A 441 23.04 5.47 -32.82
CA PRO A 441 22.93 4.02 -33.02
C PRO A 441 21.48 3.51 -33.16
N TYR A 442 20.52 4.27 -32.65
CA TYR A 442 19.11 3.88 -32.54
C TYR A 442 18.23 4.51 -33.64
N LEU A 443 18.71 5.57 -34.31
CA LEU A 443 17.94 6.29 -35.32
C LEU A 443 17.77 5.47 -36.59
N GLY A 444 16.62 5.57 -37.25
CA GLY A 444 16.39 4.96 -38.56
C GLY A 444 15.02 4.32 -38.72
N PHE A 445 14.92 3.44 -39.72
CA PHE A 445 13.69 2.74 -40.06
C PHE A 445 13.76 1.29 -39.63
N PHE A 446 12.66 0.78 -39.11
CA PHE A 446 12.54 -0.60 -38.67
C PHE A 446 11.22 -1.19 -39.15
N THR A 447 11.15 -2.52 -39.20
CA THR A 447 9.93 -3.24 -39.59
C THR A 447 9.74 -4.50 -38.76
N TYR A 448 8.48 -4.78 -38.45
CA TYR A 448 8.04 -6.06 -37.97
C TYR A 448 7.35 -6.82 -39.11
N GLY A 449 7.99 -7.91 -39.57
CA GLY A 449 7.41 -8.82 -40.56
C GLY A 449 6.99 -8.17 -41.88
N ASN A 450 7.54 -6.99 -42.25
CA ASN A 450 7.08 -6.16 -43.37
C ASN A 450 5.59 -5.75 -43.30
N ILE A 451 4.99 -5.80 -42.11
CA ILE A 451 3.59 -5.45 -41.87
C ILE A 451 3.50 -4.09 -41.19
N THR A 452 4.34 -3.85 -40.18
CA THR A 452 4.34 -2.61 -39.39
C THR A 452 5.70 -1.99 -39.44
N PHE A 453 5.75 -0.67 -39.68
CA PHE A 453 6.98 0.06 -39.85
C PHE A 453 7.12 1.13 -38.78
N TYR A 454 8.36 1.34 -38.35
CA TYR A 454 8.73 2.25 -37.29
C TYR A 454 9.80 3.19 -37.81
N GLU A 455 9.65 4.47 -37.50
CA GLU A 455 10.68 5.49 -37.72
C GLU A 455 11.12 5.99 -36.35
N ILE A 456 12.41 5.87 -36.05
CA ILE A 456 13.00 6.35 -34.80
C ILE A 456 13.85 7.58 -35.10
N LYS A 457 13.52 8.69 -34.46
CA LYS A 457 14.16 10.00 -34.59
C LYS A 457 14.56 10.53 -33.22
N ALA A 458 15.59 11.38 -33.17
CA ALA A 458 15.87 12.17 -31.98
C ALA A 458 14.94 13.39 -31.94
N GLY A 459 14.28 13.63 -30.80
CA GLY A 459 13.58 14.88 -30.54
C GLY A 459 14.55 16.05 -30.35
N THR A 460 14.01 17.26 -30.22
CA THR A 460 14.81 18.47 -29.91
C THR A 460 15.51 18.40 -28.55
N ASP A 461 14.99 17.57 -27.66
CA ASP A 461 15.51 17.22 -26.33
C ASP A 461 16.49 16.04 -26.34
N GLY A 462 16.80 15.48 -27.53
CA GLY A 462 17.61 14.26 -27.67
C GLY A 462 16.88 12.97 -27.30
N VAL A 463 15.67 13.05 -26.74
CA VAL A 463 14.86 11.88 -26.39
C VAL A 463 14.35 11.24 -27.68
N LEU A 464 14.48 9.92 -27.77
CA LEU A 464 14.06 9.20 -28.97
C LEU A 464 12.53 9.23 -29.10
N ILE A 465 12.07 9.48 -30.31
CA ILE A 465 10.67 9.46 -30.73
C ILE A 465 10.52 8.31 -31.73
N MET A 466 9.65 7.37 -31.42
CA MET A 466 9.26 6.30 -32.31
C MET A 466 7.89 6.61 -32.92
N GLN A 467 7.83 6.74 -34.24
CA GLN A 467 6.60 6.93 -34.99
C GLN A 467 6.26 5.67 -35.77
N GLN A 468 5.03 5.18 -35.60
CA GLN A 468 4.52 4.04 -36.35
C GLN A 468 3.82 4.49 -37.64
N PHE A 469 4.08 3.77 -38.72
CA PHE A 469 3.51 4.08 -40.04
C PHE A 469 3.30 2.82 -40.89
N GLY A 470 2.57 2.99 -41.99
CA GLY A 470 2.18 1.94 -42.92
C GLY A 470 0.68 1.97 -43.22
N PRO A 471 0.25 1.43 -44.37
CA PRO A 471 -1.09 1.65 -44.92
C PRO A 471 -2.20 1.24 -43.96
N GLN A 472 -2.04 0.12 -43.25
CA GLN A 472 -3.04 -0.33 -42.27
C GLN A 472 -3.06 0.52 -41.00
N ILE A 473 -1.91 1.02 -40.54
CA ILE A 473 -1.80 1.69 -39.24
C ILE A 473 -2.21 3.16 -39.32
N GLU A 474 -1.93 3.81 -40.46
CA GLU A 474 -2.25 5.22 -40.68
C GLU A 474 -3.75 5.48 -40.78
N ASP A 475 -4.50 4.54 -41.38
CA ASP A 475 -5.97 4.62 -41.47
C ASP A 475 -6.67 4.30 -40.14
N LEU A 476 -6.04 3.47 -39.31
CA LEU A 476 -6.66 2.90 -38.12
C LEU A 476 -6.37 3.71 -36.84
N ILE A 477 -5.19 4.29 -36.70
CA ILE A 477 -4.74 4.89 -35.45
C ILE A 477 -4.38 6.36 -35.67
N PRO A 478 -5.01 7.31 -34.96
CA PRO A 478 -4.65 8.71 -35.01
C PRO A 478 -3.16 8.94 -34.73
N GLU A 479 -2.53 9.88 -35.45
CA GLU A 479 -1.09 10.15 -35.36
C GLU A 479 -0.61 10.38 -33.92
N ARG A 480 -1.41 11.08 -33.10
CA ARG A 480 -1.12 11.33 -31.69
C ARG A 480 -0.89 10.08 -30.83
N TYR A 481 -1.39 8.91 -31.26
CA TYR A 481 -1.20 7.63 -30.58
C TYR A 481 -0.20 6.71 -31.31
N ARG A 482 0.29 7.13 -32.48
CA ARG A 482 1.35 6.42 -33.24
C ARG A 482 2.74 6.96 -32.93
N THR A 483 2.82 8.16 -32.38
CA THR A 483 4.08 8.82 -32.00
C THR A 483 4.30 8.65 -30.50
N ILE A 484 5.37 7.94 -30.13
CA ILE A 484 5.65 7.57 -28.74
C ILE A 484 7.08 7.96 -28.38
N LYS A 485 7.29 8.41 -27.13
CA LYS A 485 8.61 8.73 -26.61
C LYS A 485 9.26 7.50 -25.97
N LEU A 486 10.57 7.36 -26.14
CA LEU A 486 11.36 6.29 -25.54
C LEU A 486 12.29 6.89 -24.48
N ASN A 487 11.96 6.65 -23.21
CA ASN A 487 12.77 7.07 -22.08
C ASN A 487 13.97 6.14 -21.90
N TYR A 488 15.19 6.66 -21.97
CA TYR A 488 16.41 5.89 -21.71
C TYR A 488 16.43 5.41 -20.24
N LEU A 489 16.73 4.13 -20.03
CA LEU A 489 16.93 3.58 -18.69
C LEU A 489 18.41 3.30 -18.44
N VAL A 490 18.97 2.36 -19.20
CA VAL A 490 20.37 1.94 -19.11
C VAL A 490 20.75 1.14 -20.37
N ASP A 491 22.01 1.23 -20.78
CA ASP A 491 22.59 0.52 -21.93
C ASP A 491 21.78 0.66 -23.24
N ARG A 492 21.00 -0.37 -23.58
CA ARG A 492 20.17 -0.45 -24.79
C ARG A 492 18.69 -0.59 -24.45
N VAL A 493 18.34 -0.39 -23.18
CA VAL A 493 17.00 -0.55 -22.64
C VAL A 493 16.32 0.81 -22.51
N PHE A 494 15.16 0.90 -23.11
CA PHE A 494 14.28 2.06 -23.08
C PHE A 494 12.92 1.67 -22.53
N ARG A 495 12.19 2.65 -22.03
CA ARG A 495 10.79 2.50 -21.59
C ARG A 495 9.90 3.35 -22.48
N VAL A 496 8.84 2.75 -22.99
CA VAL A 496 7.80 3.44 -23.74
C VAL A 496 7.05 4.38 -22.80
N VAL A 497 6.88 5.64 -23.20
CA VAL A 497 6.16 6.64 -22.39
C VAL A 497 5.20 7.43 -23.27
N PHE A 498 3.93 7.44 -22.87
CA PHE A 498 2.97 8.42 -23.36
C PHE A 498 3.01 9.68 -22.49
N GLU A 499 3.18 10.85 -23.11
CA GLU A 499 3.33 12.13 -22.40
C GLU A 499 2.00 12.70 -21.90
N LYS A 500 0.89 12.36 -22.55
CA LYS A 500 -0.45 12.86 -22.23
C LYS A 500 -1.39 11.72 -21.92
N GLU A 501 -2.53 12.05 -21.33
CA GLU A 501 -3.60 11.11 -21.13
C GLU A 501 -4.07 10.50 -22.46
N TYR A 502 -4.25 9.18 -22.49
CA TYR A 502 -4.67 8.41 -23.66
C TYR A 502 -5.78 7.43 -23.29
N PRO A 503 -6.68 7.03 -24.19
CA PRO A 503 -7.69 6.03 -23.89
C PRO A 503 -6.98 4.71 -23.57
N CYS A 504 -7.29 4.09 -22.43
CA CYS A 504 -6.71 2.80 -22.03
C CYS A 504 -6.86 1.76 -23.14
N VAL A 505 -8.02 1.79 -23.80
CA VAL A 505 -8.33 0.98 -24.96
C VAL A 505 -8.81 1.91 -26.07
N LEU A 506 -8.03 2.01 -27.14
CA LEU A 506 -8.43 2.72 -28.35
C LEU A 506 -9.33 1.79 -29.18
N ARG A 507 -10.57 2.20 -29.41
CA ARG A 507 -11.48 1.47 -30.32
C ARG A 507 -11.20 1.87 -31.75
N VAL A 508 -11.01 0.87 -32.60
CA VAL A 508 -10.67 1.04 -34.01
C VAL A 508 -11.60 0.15 -34.83
N SER A 509 -12.66 0.75 -35.40
CA SER A 509 -13.69 0.02 -36.16
C SER A 509 -14.27 -1.16 -35.34
N THR A 510 -14.08 -2.41 -35.79
CA THR A 510 -14.53 -3.64 -35.12
C THR A 510 -13.54 -4.19 -34.08
N SER A 511 -12.39 -3.54 -33.90
CA SER A 511 -11.27 -4.01 -33.09
C SER A 511 -10.89 -2.99 -32.02
N SER A 512 -10.02 -3.39 -31.09
CA SER A 512 -9.54 -2.52 -30.04
C SER A 512 -8.06 -2.75 -29.76
N VAL A 513 -7.38 -1.69 -29.34
CA VAL A 513 -5.96 -1.70 -29.00
C VAL A 513 -5.76 -1.22 -27.58
N SER A 514 -5.08 -2.02 -26.75
CA SER A 514 -4.68 -1.58 -25.41
C SER A 514 -3.45 -0.68 -25.51
N LEU A 515 -3.63 0.63 -25.27
CA LEU A 515 -2.53 1.58 -25.13
C LEU A 515 -1.91 1.49 -23.73
N GLU A 516 -2.72 1.13 -22.72
CA GLU A 516 -2.24 0.91 -21.34
C GLU A 516 -1.20 -0.21 -21.27
N ALA A 517 -1.35 -1.27 -22.07
CA ALA A 517 -0.37 -2.36 -22.14
C ALA A 517 0.95 -1.96 -22.81
N GLN A 518 0.96 -0.86 -23.58
CA GLN A 518 2.15 -0.34 -24.26
C GLN A 518 2.92 0.65 -23.38
N ASP A 519 2.22 1.46 -22.59
CA ASP A 519 2.85 2.42 -21.68
C ASP A 519 3.64 1.70 -20.59
N GLY A 520 4.91 2.10 -20.40
CA GLY A 520 5.83 1.43 -19.50
C GLY A 520 6.50 0.17 -20.05
N GLN A 521 6.15 -0.28 -21.27
CA GLN A 521 6.79 -1.44 -21.89
C GLN A 521 8.28 -1.17 -22.14
N LEU A 522 9.11 -2.19 -21.85
CA LEU A 522 10.54 -2.11 -22.10
C LEU A 522 10.86 -2.43 -23.56
N PHE A 523 11.82 -1.70 -24.12
CA PHE A 523 12.39 -1.90 -25.44
C PHE A 523 13.87 -2.18 -25.27
N ASN A 524 14.35 -3.28 -25.82
CA ASN A 524 15.76 -3.65 -25.78
C ASN A 524 16.32 -3.66 -27.19
N PHE A 525 17.16 -2.68 -27.52
CA PHE A 525 17.86 -2.67 -28.80
C PHE A 525 18.93 -3.76 -28.85
N TYR A 526 19.07 -4.38 -30.01
CA TYR A 526 20.11 -5.37 -30.25
C TYR A 526 21.51 -4.78 -30.12
N VAL A 527 22.48 -5.66 -29.88
CA VAL A 527 23.90 -5.28 -29.85
C VAL A 527 24.27 -4.62 -31.18
N PHE A 528 25.02 -3.52 -31.12
CA PHE A 528 25.40 -2.75 -32.29
C PHE A 528 26.22 -3.58 -33.28
N ASP A 529 25.93 -3.40 -34.57
CA ASP A 529 26.65 -4.02 -35.65
C ASP A 529 28.04 -3.39 -35.87
N LYS A 530 28.79 -3.87 -36.85
CA LYS A 530 30.13 -3.34 -37.20
C LYS A 530 30.12 -1.86 -37.60
N ARG A 531 28.95 -1.28 -37.90
CA ARG A 531 28.77 0.14 -38.26
C ARG A 531 28.34 0.97 -37.05
N GLY A 532 28.26 0.36 -35.86
CA GLY A 532 27.82 1.03 -34.63
C GLY A 532 26.30 1.25 -34.57
N LEU A 533 25.51 0.60 -35.43
CA LEU A 533 24.06 0.76 -35.47
C LEU A 533 23.37 -0.45 -34.85
N SER A 534 22.27 -0.22 -34.13
CA SER A 534 21.44 -1.34 -33.66
C SER A 534 20.71 -1.99 -34.83
N PRO A 535 20.91 -3.29 -35.12
CA PRO A 535 20.23 -3.96 -36.23
C PRO A 535 18.72 -4.17 -36.00
N GLY A 536 18.21 -3.86 -34.81
CA GLY A 536 16.81 -4.08 -34.45
C GLY A 536 16.53 -3.88 -32.96
N PHE A 537 15.35 -4.31 -32.51
CA PHE A 537 14.99 -4.30 -31.08
C PHE A 537 13.91 -5.34 -30.76
N ASP A 538 13.85 -5.72 -29.47
CA ASP A 538 12.80 -6.56 -28.89
C ASP A 538 11.96 -5.77 -27.87
N ALA A 539 10.73 -6.22 -27.64
CA ALA A 539 9.86 -5.75 -26.56
C ALA A 539 9.47 -6.93 -25.64
N PRO A 540 10.06 -7.08 -24.44
CA PRO A 540 9.77 -8.19 -23.53
C PRO A 540 8.29 -8.27 -23.11
N GLY A 541 7.80 -9.49 -22.82
CA GLY A 541 6.40 -9.77 -22.48
C GLY A 541 5.49 -10.00 -23.70
N LEU A 542 6.01 -9.76 -24.90
CA LEU A 542 5.42 -10.16 -26.15
C LEU A 542 6.43 -11.08 -26.87
N ASN A 543 6.27 -12.40 -26.73
CA ASN A 543 7.19 -13.44 -27.23
C ASN A 543 7.38 -13.48 -28.77
N THR A 544 7.10 -12.39 -29.50
CA THR A 544 6.86 -12.42 -30.94
C THR A 544 7.48 -11.27 -31.74
N TYR A 545 8.29 -10.38 -31.17
CA TYR A 545 8.76 -9.18 -31.89
C TYR A 545 10.24 -9.23 -32.25
N ASN A 546 10.56 -9.77 -33.44
CA ASN A 546 11.88 -9.61 -34.08
C ASN A 546 11.83 -8.38 -35.00
N VAL A 547 11.96 -7.18 -34.43
CA VAL A 547 11.91 -5.93 -35.21
C VAL A 547 13.28 -5.66 -35.80
N ILE A 548 13.36 -5.59 -37.12
CA ILE A 548 14.63 -5.46 -37.85
C ILE A 548 14.77 -4.08 -38.50
N ARG A 549 15.99 -3.56 -38.51
CA ARG A 549 16.36 -2.32 -39.19
C ARG A 549 16.29 -2.51 -40.70
N ILE A 550 15.71 -1.52 -41.40
CA ILE A 550 15.68 -1.43 -42.86
C ILE A 550 16.44 -0.19 -43.34
N ALA A 551 16.99 -0.28 -44.55
CA ALA A 551 17.92 0.74 -45.06
C ALA A 551 17.26 2.08 -45.41
N ARG A 552 15.97 2.08 -45.76
CA ARG A 552 15.24 3.25 -46.27
C ARG A 552 13.77 3.16 -45.91
N ARG A 553 13.09 4.31 -45.86
CA ARG A 553 11.65 4.39 -45.66
C ARG A 553 10.94 3.65 -46.80
N PRO A 554 10.07 2.66 -46.52
CA PRO A 554 9.29 1.98 -47.54
C PRO A 554 8.25 2.92 -48.13
N THR A 555 8.01 2.77 -49.43
CA THR A 555 6.95 3.45 -50.19
C THR A 555 5.83 2.45 -50.46
N PHE A 556 4.59 2.83 -50.15
CA PHE A 556 3.42 2.01 -50.42
C PHE A 556 2.72 2.52 -51.66
N SER A 557 2.46 1.62 -52.60
CA SER A 557 1.54 1.89 -53.71
C SER A 557 0.12 1.86 -53.14
N ASN A 558 -0.69 2.89 -53.40
CA ASN A 558 -2.11 2.91 -53.02
C ASN A 558 -2.92 1.82 -53.72
#